data_AF-T0Q831-F1
#
_entry.id   AF-T0Q831-F1
#
_cell.length_a   1.000
_cell.length_b   1.000
_cell.length_c   1.000
_cell.angle_alpha   90.00
_cell.angle_beta   90.00
_cell.angle_gamma   90.00
#
_symmetry.space_group_name_H-M   'P 1'
#
loop_
_entity.id
_entity.type
_entity.pdbx_description
1 polymer ?
#
loop_
_entity_poly.entity_id
_entity_poly.type
_entity_poly.pdbx_seq_one_letter_code
_entity_poly.pdbx_strand_id
1 'polypeptide(L)'
;MFPGLNDIDQLFRVIQVLGSPSWAGVGSLPDYHKVSFPAFSAIPLDVLLPEAPAMAWDLLSRLLEYDPSKRISAAEALHHPYFFAHPTPEASLSPDRLLPSASGKTSDDFALPNTSALDLDIGFL
;
A
#
# COMPACT_ATOMS: atom_id res chain seq x y z
N MET A 1 -0.84 1.34 -0.70
CA MET A 1 -1.22 1.47 -2.13
C MET A 1 -2.48 2.31 -2.21
N PHE A 2 -2.62 3.22 -3.18
CA PHE A 2 -3.82 4.06 -3.32
C PHE A 2 -5.04 3.17 -3.62
N PRO A 3 -6.07 3.08 -2.74
CA PRO A 3 -7.10 2.05 -2.86
C PRO A 3 -8.32 2.54 -3.65
N GLY A 4 -8.29 2.45 -4.97
CA GLY A 4 -9.40 2.80 -5.87
C GLY A 4 -10.40 1.66 -6.11
N LEU A 5 -11.68 2.02 -6.25
CA LEU A 5 -12.77 1.08 -6.56
C LEU A 5 -12.87 0.73 -8.06
N ASN A 6 -12.43 1.66 -8.91
CA ASN A 6 -12.35 1.52 -10.37
C ASN A 6 -11.19 2.38 -10.90
N ASP A 7 -10.97 2.39 -12.21
CA ASP A 7 -9.89 3.14 -12.87
C ASP A 7 -9.96 4.66 -12.64
N ILE A 8 -11.14 5.26 -12.74
CA ILE A 8 -11.34 6.70 -12.49
C ILE A 8 -11.11 7.06 -11.02
N ASP A 9 -11.65 6.26 -10.09
CA ASP A 9 -11.46 6.45 -8.65
C ASP A 9 -9.99 6.24 -8.25
N GLN A 10 -9.31 5.27 -8.87
CA GLN A 10 -7.88 5.05 -8.68
C GLN A 10 -7.07 6.29 -9.11
N LEU A 11 -7.36 6.84 -10.29
CA LEU A 11 -6.70 8.04 -10.80
C LEU A 11 -6.98 9.25 -9.90
N PHE A 12 -8.22 9.42 -9.46
CA PHE A 12 -8.60 10.47 -8.51
C PHE A 12 -7.79 10.38 -7.21
N ARG A 13 -7.65 9.19 -6.63
CA ARG A 13 -6.88 8.99 -5.39
C ARG A 13 -5.39 9.27 -5.55
N VAL A 14 -4.82 8.89 -6.69
CA VAL A 14 -3.42 9.19 -7.01
C VAL A 14 -3.24 10.71 -7.11
N ILE A 15 -4.09 11.41 -7.85
CA ILE A 15 -4.04 12.87 -8.02
C ILE A 15 -4.27 13.60 -6.70
N GLN A 16 -5.16 13.10 -5.84
CA GLN A 16 -5.42 13.70 -4.53
C GLN A 16 -4.17 13.68 -3.64
N VAL A 17 -3.30 12.67 -3.77
CA VAL A 17 -2.08 12.55 -2.96
C VAL A 17 -0.87 13.20 -3.64
N LEU A 18 -0.63 12.88 -4.91
CA LEU A 18 0.54 13.37 -5.66
C LEU A 18 0.34 14.78 -6.25
N GLY A 19 -0.87 15.33 -6.14
CA GLY A 19 -1.26 16.57 -6.80
C GLY A 19 -1.60 16.37 -8.28
N SER A 20 -2.09 17.46 -8.89
CA SER A 20 -2.44 17.48 -10.30
C SER A 20 -1.20 17.38 -11.20
N PRO A 21 -1.19 16.50 -12.22
CA PRO A 21 -0.05 16.34 -13.11
C PRO A 21 0.17 17.60 -13.95
N SER A 22 1.42 18.06 -14.03
CA SER A 22 1.82 19.31 -14.69
C SER A 22 2.98 19.13 -15.68
N TRP A 23 3.32 17.89 -16.05
CA TRP A 23 4.41 17.63 -17.00
C TRP A 23 4.08 18.17 -18.41
N ALA A 24 5.07 18.38 -19.28
CA ALA A 24 4.88 18.98 -20.61
C ALA A 24 4.02 18.15 -21.60
N GLY A 25 4.18 16.83 -21.65
CA GLY A 25 3.41 15.94 -22.52
C GLY A 25 1.99 15.55 -22.05
N VAL A 26 1.44 16.10 -20.95
CA VAL A 26 0.31 15.47 -20.24
C VAL A 26 -0.97 15.59 -21.06
N GLY A 27 -1.17 16.75 -21.71
CA GLY A 27 -2.29 17.02 -22.60
C GLY A 27 -2.26 16.23 -23.91
N SER A 28 -1.15 15.57 -24.25
CA SER A 28 -1.05 14.76 -25.47
C SER A 28 -1.58 13.33 -25.31
N LEU A 29 -1.90 12.91 -24.07
CA LEU A 29 -2.39 11.56 -23.81
C LEU A 29 -3.82 11.39 -24.36
N PRO A 30 -4.15 10.25 -25.02
CA PRO A 30 -5.41 10.06 -25.75
C PRO A 30 -6.70 10.32 -24.95
N ASP A 31 -6.67 10.06 -23.64
CA ASP A 31 -7.84 10.13 -22.76
C ASP A 31 -7.80 11.29 -21.75
N TYR A 32 -6.74 12.11 -21.77
CA TYR A 32 -6.52 13.13 -20.73
C TYR A 32 -7.66 14.16 -20.64
N HIS A 33 -8.23 14.55 -21.78
CA HIS A 33 -9.31 15.54 -21.84
C HIS A 33 -10.71 14.93 -21.67
N LYS A 34 -10.84 13.61 -21.50
CA LYS A 34 -12.14 12.95 -21.34
C LYS A 34 -12.68 13.05 -19.91
N VAL A 35 -11.79 13.23 -18.93
CA VAL A 35 -12.12 13.28 -17.50
C VAL A 35 -11.41 14.48 -16.88
N SER A 36 -12.15 15.28 -16.12
CA SER A 36 -11.61 16.44 -15.41
C SER A 36 -11.63 16.17 -13.92
N PHE A 37 -10.50 16.42 -13.26
CA PHE A 37 -10.38 16.36 -11.81
C PHE A 37 -10.20 17.77 -11.23
N PRO A 38 -10.58 18.02 -9.97
CA PRO A 38 -10.20 19.24 -9.27
C PRO A 38 -8.67 19.39 -9.23
N ALA A 39 -8.21 20.64 -9.11
CA ALA A 39 -6.79 20.90 -8.88
C ALA A 39 -6.40 20.53 -7.45
N PHE A 40 -5.36 19.73 -7.27
CA PHE A 40 -4.83 19.32 -5.98
C PHE A 40 -3.35 19.70 -5.86
N SER A 41 -2.94 20.12 -4.67
CA SER A 41 -1.53 20.26 -4.31
C SER A 41 -1.00 18.93 -3.79
N ALA A 42 0.25 18.61 -4.11
CA ALA A 42 0.90 17.39 -3.63
C ALA A 42 1.01 17.41 -2.11
N ILE A 43 0.71 16.27 -1.48
CA ILE A 43 0.93 16.07 -0.04
C ILE A 43 2.36 15.54 0.13
N PRO A 44 3.21 16.18 0.95
CA PRO A 44 4.55 15.71 1.23
C PRO A 44 4.59 14.27 1.78
N LEU A 45 5.56 13.46 1.33
CA LEU A 45 5.65 12.04 1.70
C LEU A 45 5.99 11.81 3.19
N ASP A 46 6.68 12.75 3.81
CA ASP A 46 6.97 12.78 5.25
C ASP A 46 5.71 12.98 6.10
N VAL A 47 4.72 13.71 5.58
CA VAL A 47 3.40 13.84 6.22
C VAL A 47 2.59 12.54 6.11
N LEU A 48 2.70 11.84 4.97
CA LEU A 48 1.94 10.61 4.72
C LEU A 48 2.55 9.38 5.39
N LEU A 49 3.88 9.34 5.48
CA LEU A 49 4.67 8.21 5.99
C LEU A 49 5.70 8.74 7.02
N PRO A 50 5.26 9.26 8.18
CA PRO A 50 6.14 9.91 9.15
C PRO A 50 7.20 8.96 9.73
N GLU A 51 6.89 7.67 9.81
CA GLU A 51 7.79 6.64 10.34
C GLU A 51 8.82 6.14 9.31
N ALA A 52 8.70 6.55 8.04
CA ALA A 52 9.63 6.10 7.00
C ALA A 52 10.90 6.98 7.02
N PRO A 53 12.08 6.40 6.76
CA PRO A 53 13.31 7.18 6.73
C PRO A 53 13.37 8.10 5.51
N ALA A 54 14.13 9.19 5.58
CA ALA A 54 14.28 10.15 4.48
C ALA A 54 14.71 9.50 3.15
N MET A 55 15.54 8.45 3.20
CA MET A 55 15.93 7.69 2.00
C MET A 55 14.77 6.94 1.35
N ALA A 56 13.76 6.54 2.14
CA ALA A 56 12.53 5.95 1.62
C ALA A 56 11.68 6.98 0.90
N TRP A 57 11.55 8.18 1.47
CA TRP A 57 10.83 9.29 0.83
C TRP A 57 11.48 9.68 -0.49
N ASP A 58 12.81 9.77 -0.56
CA ASP A 58 13.53 10.05 -1.81
C ASP A 58 13.24 8.96 -2.86
N LEU A 59 13.41 7.68 -2.52
CA LEU A 59 13.12 6.57 -3.43
C LEU A 59 11.67 6.60 -3.93
N LEU A 60 10.71 6.77 -3.01
CA LEU A 60 9.29 6.82 -3.35
C LEU A 60 8.96 8.00 -4.24
N SER A 61 9.56 9.18 -4.02
CA SER A 61 9.34 10.36 -4.87
C SER A 61 9.77 10.10 -6.32
N ARG A 62 10.86 9.36 -6.53
CA ARG A 62 11.37 9.01 -7.87
C ARG A 62 10.58 7.88 -8.54
N LEU A 63 10.00 6.97 -7.76
CA LEU A 63 9.14 5.90 -8.24
C LEU A 63 7.74 6.40 -8.60
N LEU A 64 7.20 7.33 -7.80
CA LEU A 64 5.88 7.95 -7.98
C LEU A 64 5.94 9.21 -8.85
N GLU A 65 6.98 9.33 -9.68
CA GLU A 65 7.08 10.38 -10.67
C GLU A 65 6.05 10.14 -11.77
N TYR A 66 5.25 11.17 -12.05
CA TYR A 66 4.37 11.16 -13.19
C TYR A 66 5.25 10.95 -14.44
N ASP A 67 6.19 11.87 -14.72
CA ASP A 67 7.20 11.85 -15.79
C ASP A 67 7.69 10.46 -16.20
N PRO A 68 7.15 9.70 -17.19
CA PRO A 68 7.66 8.35 -17.46
C PRO A 68 9.14 8.37 -17.85
N SER A 69 9.59 9.47 -18.45
CA SER A 69 10.99 9.69 -18.84
C SER A 69 11.88 10.08 -17.65
N LYS A 70 11.28 10.58 -16.56
CA LYS A 70 11.98 10.96 -15.32
C LYS A 70 11.87 9.91 -14.22
N ARG A 71 10.92 8.98 -14.34
CA ARG A 71 10.71 7.89 -13.39
C ARG A 71 11.93 6.99 -13.37
N ILE A 72 12.43 6.74 -12.16
CA ILE A 72 13.60 5.87 -11.95
C ILE A 72 13.35 4.47 -12.51
N SER A 73 14.34 3.89 -13.18
CA SER A 73 14.25 2.50 -13.65
C SER A 73 14.38 1.51 -12.49
N ALA A 74 13.92 0.28 -12.68
CA ALA A 74 14.07 -0.78 -11.67
C ALA A 74 15.54 -1.04 -11.33
N ALA A 75 16.44 -1.00 -12.33
CA ALA A 75 17.87 -1.20 -12.12
C ALA A 75 18.47 -0.08 -11.26
N GLU A 76 18.16 1.19 -11.55
CA GLU A 76 18.63 2.33 -10.75
C GLU A 76 18.03 2.33 -9.34
N ALA A 77 16.75 1.96 -9.20
CA ALA A 77 16.08 1.86 -7.90
C ALA A 77 16.76 0.84 -6.98
N LEU A 78 17.17 -0.32 -7.52
CA LEU A 78 17.90 -1.35 -6.74
C LEU A 78 19.27 -0.86 -6.26
N HIS A 79 19.88 0.10 -6.94
CA HIS A 79 21.14 0.73 -6.52
C HIS A 79 20.93 1.95 -5.61
N HIS A 80 19.69 2.25 -5.21
CA HIS A 80 19.39 3.39 -4.37
C HIS A 80 19.92 3.21 -2.93
N PRO A 81 20.47 4.27 -2.28
CA PRO A 81 21.01 4.20 -0.91
C PRO A 81 20.03 3.63 0.13
N TYR A 82 18.72 3.75 -0.11
CA TYR A 82 17.67 3.15 0.72
C TYR A 82 17.91 1.65 1.00
N PHE A 83 18.39 0.88 0.02
CA PHE A 83 18.62 -0.56 0.18
C PHE A 83 19.92 -0.91 0.91
N PHE A 84 20.82 0.05 1.10
CA PHE A 84 22.12 -0.15 1.74
C PHE A 84 22.22 0.50 3.13
N ALA A 85 21.22 1.30 3.52
CA ALA A 85 21.14 1.90 4.85
C ALA A 85 20.82 0.84 5.91
N HIS A 86 21.43 0.94 7.10
CA HIS A 86 21.20 0.02 8.21
C HIS A 86 20.13 0.58 9.18
N PRO A 87 19.18 -0.23 9.69
CA PRO A 87 18.95 -1.64 9.37
C PRO A 87 18.50 -1.82 7.92
N THR A 88 19.11 -2.78 7.21
CA THR A 88 18.70 -3.09 5.84
C THR A 88 17.25 -3.58 5.88
N PRO A 89 16.46 -3.36 4.82
CA PRO A 89 15.09 -3.89 4.77
C PRO A 89 15.03 -5.40 5.06
N GLU A 90 16.08 -6.14 4.66
CA GLU A 90 16.27 -7.56 4.96
C GLU A 90 16.27 -7.87 6.47
N ALA A 91 16.84 -7.01 7.32
CA ALA A 91 16.84 -7.21 8.77
C ALA A 91 15.41 -7.18 9.36
N SER A 92 14.46 -6.53 8.70
CA SER A 92 13.05 -6.51 9.11
C SER A 92 12.23 -7.72 8.66
N LEU A 93 12.74 -8.49 7.70
CA LEU A 93 12.10 -9.69 7.12
C LEU A 93 12.45 -10.99 7.85
N SER A 94 12.85 -10.89 9.12
CA SER A 94 13.16 -12.05 9.95
C SER A 94 12.05 -13.12 9.83
N PRO A 95 12.38 -14.37 9.46
CA PRO A 95 11.39 -15.41 9.15
C PRO A 95 10.46 -15.78 10.33
N ASP A 96 10.79 -15.36 11.55
CA ASP A 96 9.98 -15.56 12.76
C ASP A 96 8.61 -14.85 12.75
N ARG A 97 8.32 -13.98 11.77
CA ARG A 97 6.97 -13.39 11.60
C ARG A 97 6.03 -14.23 10.73
N LEU A 98 6.51 -15.32 10.13
CA LEU A 98 5.68 -16.25 9.35
C LEU A 98 5.24 -17.43 10.22
N LEU A 99 4.01 -17.29 10.74
CA LEU A 99 3.15 -18.31 11.37
C LEU A 99 3.38 -18.62 12.86
N PRO A 100 2.32 -18.62 13.70
CA PRO A 100 2.36 -19.37 14.95
C PRO A 100 2.52 -20.85 14.61
N SER A 101 3.53 -21.47 15.21
CA SER A 101 3.83 -22.90 15.11
C SER A 101 2.57 -23.75 15.31
N ALA A 102 2.07 -24.33 14.22
CA ALA A 102 1.11 -25.42 14.27
C ALA A 102 1.84 -26.69 14.73
N SER A 103 2.13 -26.77 16.02
CA SER A 103 2.60 -28.01 16.63
C SER A 103 1.40 -28.94 16.81
N GLY A 104 1.24 -29.86 15.87
CA GLY A 104 0.27 -30.95 15.98
C GLY A 104 0.51 -31.79 17.22
N LYS A 105 -0.59 -32.15 17.88
CA LYS A 105 -0.74 -33.41 18.62
C LYS A 105 -2.01 -34.07 18.09
N THR A 106 -1.81 -35.05 17.21
CA THR A 106 -2.65 -36.26 17.11
C THR A 106 -2.56 -36.95 18.49
N SER A 107 -3.56 -37.57 19.08
CA SER A 107 -4.71 -38.32 18.57
C SER A 107 -5.65 -38.57 19.76
N ASP A 108 -6.94 -38.73 19.45
CA ASP A 108 -7.93 -39.52 20.18
C ASP A 108 -8.18 -39.21 21.66
N ASP A 109 -9.26 -38.46 21.92
CA ASP A 109 -10.14 -38.81 23.03
C ASP A 109 -11.61 -38.58 22.66
N PHE A 110 -12.32 -39.71 22.64
CA PHE A 110 -13.74 -39.91 22.45
C PHE A 110 -14.51 -39.41 23.69
N ALA A 111 -15.42 -38.43 23.52
CA ALA A 111 -16.63 -38.30 24.31
C ALA A 111 -17.56 -37.20 23.74
N LEU A 112 -18.69 -37.60 23.14
CA LEU A 112 -19.90 -36.79 23.20
C LEU A 112 -20.72 -37.29 24.39
N PRO A 113 -21.29 -36.37 25.19
CA PRO A 113 -22.73 -36.48 25.38
C PRO A 113 -23.42 -35.11 25.30
N ASN A 114 -24.29 -35.03 24.28
CA ASN A 114 -25.71 -34.71 24.34
C ASN A 114 -26.28 -33.47 25.07
N THR A 115 -27.25 -32.90 24.34
CA THR A 115 -28.50 -32.22 24.76
C THR A 115 -28.47 -30.81 25.36
N SER A 116 -29.00 -29.91 24.52
CA SER A 116 -30.10 -28.95 24.78
C SER A 116 -29.93 -27.86 25.84
N ALA A 117 -29.86 -26.61 25.36
CA ALA A 117 -30.79 -25.56 25.76
C ALA A 117 -30.78 -24.42 24.73
N LEU A 118 -31.92 -24.23 24.07
CA LEU A 118 -32.33 -22.96 23.49
C LEU A 118 -32.54 -21.99 24.65
N ASP A 119 -32.03 -20.75 24.55
CA ASP A 119 -32.86 -19.55 24.76
C ASP A 119 -32.08 -18.23 24.58
N LEU A 120 -32.73 -17.33 23.82
CA LEU A 120 -32.89 -15.87 24.02
C LEU A 120 -31.61 -14.99 24.00
N ASP A 121 -31.54 -13.82 23.39
CA ASP A 121 -32.55 -12.88 22.88
C ASP A 121 -31.76 -11.85 22.03
N ILE A 122 -32.20 -11.54 20.80
CA ILE A 122 -31.84 -10.26 20.16
C ILE A 122 -33.14 -9.56 19.80
N GLY A 123 -33.54 -8.64 20.68
CA GLY A 123 -34.66 -7.75 20.49
C GLY A 123 -34.33 -6.34 20.98
N PHE A 124 -34.57 -5.37 20.09
CA PHE A 124 -34.77 -3.92 20.28
C PHE A 124 -33.54 -3.09 20.70
N LEU A 125 -33.20 -1.98 20.02
CA LEU A 125 -33.99 -0.97 19.29
C LEU A 125 -33.28 -0.49 18.03
#